data_AF-A0A524B9I3-F1
#
_entry.id   AF-A0A524B9I3-F1
#
_cell.length_a   1.000
_cell.length_b   1.000
_cell.length_c   1.000
_cell.angle_alpha   90.00
_cell.angle_beta   90.00
_cell.angle_gamma   90.00
#
_symmetry.space_group_name_H-M   'P 1'
#
loop_
_entity.id
_entity.type
_entity.pdbx_description
1 polymer ?
#
loop_
_entity_poly.entity_id
_entity_poly.type
_entity_poly.pdbx_seq_one_letter_code
_entity_poly.pdbx_strand_id
1 'polypeptide(L)'
;MNMSARNDYLLGNDAQKTGDRSQIRQLVDSLAQLTAAQRIAGIGSWEMCVENGDIAFSPQAMSILGQQWSRPCLDNLLGLIPENDRLHLLKAYSNALNSPDPIEIEHTLALRDGRQRKIRQRMLRVADAADGSQRLIGTLQDVTSYKATS
;
A
#
# COMPACT_ATOMS: atom_id res chain seq x y z
N MET A 1 24.54 -25.81 57.27
CA MET A 1 25.24 -25.56 55.98
C MET A 1 24.16 -25.54 54.90
N ASN A 2 24.06 -24.43 54.18
CA ASN A 2 22.85 -23.88 53.55
C ASN A 2 22.17 -24.72 52.46
N MET A 3 20.84 -24.74 52.50
CA MET A 3 19.94 -25.39 51.53
C MET A 3 18.90 -24.40 50.96
N SER A 4 19.34 -23.19 50.56
CA SER A 4 18.43 -22.10 50.16
C SER A 4 18.95 -21.17 49.04
N ALA A 5 19.67 -21.70 48.04
CA ALA A 5 20.23 -20.86 46.96
C ALA A 5 20.10 -21.49 45.57
N ARG A 6 18.94 -22.10 45.25
CA ARG A 6 18.66 -22.67 43.93
C ARG A 6 17.21 -22.46 43.49
N ASN A 7 16.71 -21.23 43.49
CA ASN A 7 15.42 -20.97 42.83
C ASN A 7 15.23 -19.60 42.16
N ASP A 8 16.26 -18.74 42.08
CA ASP A 8 16.11 -17.38 41.52
C ASP A 8 16.36 -17.25 40.01
N TYR A 9 16.59 -18.34 39.27
CA TYR A 9 16.96 -18.26 37.85
C TYR A 9 15.83 -18.50 36.84
N LEU A 10 14.59 -18.75 37.28
CA LEU A 10 13.48 -19.10 36.36
C LEU A 10 12.41 -18.02 36.17
N LEU A 11 12.42 -16.91 36.91
CA LEU A 11 11.39 -15.87 36.81
C LEU A 11 11.70 -14.74 35.80
N GLY A 12 12.87 -14.75 35.14
CA GLY A 12 13.31 -13.68 34.23
C GLY A 12 12.82 -13.76 32.78
N ASN A 13 12.35 -14.92 32.30
CA ASN A 13 12.08 -15.14 30.87
C ASN A 13 10.59 -15.02 30.46
N ASP A 14 9.66 -15.11 31.41
CA ASP A 14 8.22 -15.09 31.09
C ASP A 14 7.68 -13.67 30.94
N ALA A 15 8.27 -12.68 31.60
CA ALA A 15 7.89 -11.27 31.46
C ALA A 15 8.31 -10.70 30.09
N GLN A 16 9.49 -11.06 29.58
CA GLN A 16 9.94 -10.66 28.24
C GLN A 16 9.12 -11.31 27.12
N LYS A 17 8.80 -12.61 27.22
CA LYS A 17 7.93 -13.30 26.24
C LYS A 17 6.51 -12.75 26.18
N THR A 18 6.00 -12.24 27.30
CA THR A 18 4.64 -11.68 27.38
C THR A 18 4.59 -10.27 26.75
N GLY A 19 5.65 -9.47 26.92
CA GLY A 19 5.82 -8.16 26.30
C GLY A 19 5.79 -8.23 24.77
N ASP A 20 6.66 -9.05 24.17
CA ASP A 20 6.76 -9.19 22.70
C ASP A 20 5.46 -9.67 22.07
N ARG A 21 4.75 -10.62 22.71
CA ARG A 21 3.46 -11.12 22.21
C ARG A 21 2.37 -10.06 22.25
N SER A 22 2.36 -9.21 23.28
CA SER A 22 1.38 -8.13 23.38
C SER A 22 1.62 -7.05 22.32
N GLN A 23 2.89 -6.71 22.03
CA GLN A 23 3.27 -5.76 20.99
C GLN A 23 2.95 -6.30 19.58
N ILE A 24 3.27 -7.56 19.30
CA ILE A 24 2.89 -8.21 18.05
C ILE A 24 1.37 -8.22 17.90
N ARG A 25 0.62 -8.51 18.97
CA ARG A 25 -0.84 -8.49 18.93
C ARG A 25 -1.38 -7.09 18.61
N GLN A 26 -0.85 -6.05 19.25
CA GLN A 26 -1.23 -4.66 18.97
C GLN A 26 -0.94 -4.25 17.53
N LEU A 27 0.20 -4.67 16.98
CA LEU A 27 0.55 -4.43 15.57
C LEU A 27 -0.45 -5.12 14.63
N VAL A 28 -0.75 -6.40 14.88
CA VAL A 28 -1.71 -7.16 14.07
C VAL A 28 -3.11 -6.53 14.13
N ASP A 29 -3.58 -6.15 15.32
CA ASP A 29 -4.89 -5.53 15.49
C ASP A 29 -4.96 -4.16 14.79
N SER A 30 -3.90 -3.36 14.89
CA SER A 30 -3.81 -2.05 14.20
C SER A 30 -3.82 -2.22 12.68
N LEU A 31 -3.05 -3.18 12.15
CA LEU A 31 -3.03 -3.48 10.71
C LEU A 31 -4.39 -3.98 10.22
N ALA A 32 -5.08 -4.81 11.02
CA ALA A 32 -6.42 -5.28 10.71
C ALA A 32 -7.45 -4.14 10.67
N GLN A 33 -7.39 -3.22 11.64
CA GLN A 33 -8.24 -2.03 11.68
C GLN A 33 -7.99 -1.10 10.49
N LEU A 34 -6.72 -0.83 10.16
CA LEU A 34 -6.36 -0.02 8.99
C LEU A 34 -6.86 -0.66 7.69
N THR A 35 -6.66 -1.96 7.53
CA THR A 35 -7.14 -2.70 6.35
C THR A 35 -8.66 -2.64 6.25
N ALA A 36 -9.37 -2.81 7.37
CA ALA A 36 -10.82 -2.70 7.41
C ALA A 36 -11.30 -1.29 7.03
N ALA A 37 -10.67 -0.25 7.59
CA ALA A 37 -11.00 1.14 7.29
C ALA A 37 -10.78 1.49 5.81
N GLN A 38 -9.64 1.08 5.23
CA GLN A 38 -9.35 1.24 3.80
C GLN A 38 -10.40 0.55 2.92
N ARG A 39 -10.79 -0.68 3.28
CA ARG A 39 -11.83 -1.43 2.56
C ARG A 39 -13.20 -0.74 2.65
N ILE A 40 -13.60 -0.27 3.83
CA ILE A 40 -14.85 0.46 4.04
C ILE A 40 -14.88 1.74 3.20
N ALA A 41 -13.76 2.47 3.14
CA ALA A 41 -13.62 3.67 2.33
C ALA A 41 -13.46 3.41 0.82
N GLY A 42 -13.35 2.15 0.40
CA GLY A 42 -13.09 1.77 -0.99
C GLY A 42 -11.73 2.23 -1.50
N ILE A 43 -10.74 2.36 -0.61
CA ILE A 43 -9.38 2.81 -0.91
C ILE A 43 -8.46 1.59 -1.00
N GLY A 44 -7.81 1.42 -2.15
CA GLY A 44 -6.68 0.52 -2.31
C GLY A 44 -5.36 1.27 -2.11
N SER A 45 -4.37 0.65 -1.47
CA SER A 45 -3.00 1.16 -1.42
C SER A 45 -2.08 0.44 -2.41
N TRP A 46 -1.01 1.13 -2.79
CA TRP A 46 0.09 0.61 -3.60
C TRP A 46 1.41 1.24 -3.21
N GLU A 47 2.49 0.54 -3.52
CA GLU A 47 3.86 0.98 -3.29
C GLU A 47 4.71 0.56 -4.48
N MET A 48 5.56 1.46 -4.98
CA MET A 48 6.46 1.23 -6.09
C MET A 48 7.89 1.48 -5.63
N CYS A 49 8.77 0.51 -5.88
CA CYS A 49 10.20 0.70 -5.78
C CYS A 49 10.70 1.40 -7.04
N VAL A 50 11.34 2.56 -6.89
CA VAL A 50 11.77 3.37 -8.03
C VAL A 50 12.95 2.74 -8.77
N GLU A 51 13.80 2.00 -8.06
CA GLU A 51 15.03 1.43 -8.60
C GLU A 51 14.76 0.30 -9.59
N ASN A 52 13.78 -0.57 -9.30
CA ASN A 52 13.50 -1.75 -10.09
C ASN A 52 12.11 -1.75 -10.76
N GLY A 53 11.24 -0.78 -10.43
CA GLY A 53 9.90 -0.67 -11.00
C GLY A 53 8.90 -1.71 -10.50
N ASP A 54 9.25 -2.49 -9.47
CA ASP A 54 8.34 -3.43 -8.81
C ASP A 54 7.24 -2.64 -8.11
N ILE A 55 6.00 -3.10 -8.28
CA ILE A 55 4.82 -2.50 -7.64
C ILE A 55 4.16 -3.54 -6.75
N ALA A 56 3.88 -3.17 -5.51
CA ALA A 56 3.00 -3.92 -4.63
C ALA A 56 1.61 -3.26 -4.62
N PHE A 57 0.58 -4.08 -4.77
CA PHE A 57 -0.81 -3.65 -4.61
C PHE A 57 -1.43 -4.34 -3.41
N SER A 58 -2.20 -3.60 -2.62
CA SER A 58 -3.10 -4.20 -1.62
C SER A 58 -4.19 -5.05 -2.31
N PRO A 59 -4.82 -5.99 -1.58
CA PRO A 59 -5.95 -6.75 -2.12
C PRO A 59 -7.10 -5.86 -2.64
N GLN A 60 -7.35 -4.74 -1.95
CA GLN A 60 -8.37 -3.76 -2.36
C GLN A 60 -7.96 -3.05 -3.65
N ALA A 61 -6.69 -2.67 -3.82
CA ALA A 61 -6.18 -2.08 -5.06
C ALA A 61 -6.32 -3.06 -6.24
N MET A 62 -5.97 -4.34 -6.07
CA MET A 62 -6.17 -5.35 -7.12
C MET A 62 -7.66 -5.53 -7.49
N SER A 63 -8.57 -5.43 -6.51
CA SER A 63 -10.02 -5.44 -6.76
C SER A 63 -10.48 -4.23 -7.57
N ILE A 64 -9.96 -3.03 -7.27
CA ILE A 64 -10.23 -1.79 -8.02
C ILE A 64 -9.68 -1.87 -9.45
N LEU A 65 -8.49 -2.45 -9.61
CA LEU A 65 -7.85 -2.64 -10.93
C LEU A 65 -8.50 -3.78 -11.74
N GLY A 66 -9.32 -4.63 -11.09
CA GLY A 66 -10.00 -5.74 -11.74
C GLY A 66 -9.05 -6.84 -12.23
N GLN A 67 -7.82 -6.87 -11.72
CA GLN A 67 -6.76 -7.79 -12.14
C GLN A 67 -5.93 -8.22 -10.94
N GLN A 68 -5.62 -9.52 -10.89
CA GLN A 68 -4.66 -10.07 -9.95
C GLN A 68 -3.34 -10.32 -10.68
N TRP A 69 -2.23 -9.97 -10.03
CA TRP A 69 -0.89 -10.25 -10.52
C TRP A 69 -0.11 -10.98 -9.43
N SER A 70 0.60 -12.03 -9.81
CA SER A 70 1.57 -12.68 -8.93
C SER A 70 2.81 -11.81 -8.73
N ARG A 71 3.18 -11.03 -9.74
CA ARG A 71 4.31 -10.09 -9.71
C ARG A 71 3.95 -8.82 -10.48
N PRO A 72 3.32 -7.83 -9.83
CA PRO A 72 2.90 -6.59 -10.48
C PRO A 72 4.12 -5.71 -10.80
N CYS A 73 4.12 -5.09 -11.97
CA CYS A 73 5.08 -4.06 -12.35
C CYS A 73 4.38 -2.87 -13.03
N LEU A 74 5.11 -1.78 -13.21
CA LEU A 74 4.59 -0.57 -13.87
C LEU A 74 4.00 -0.87 -15.25
N ASP A 75 4.64 -1.71 -16.05
CA ASP A 75 4.14 -2.06 -17.39
C ASP A 75 2.78 -2.78 -17.34
N ASN A 76 2.56 -3.63 -16.33
CA ASN A 76 1.27 -4.28 -16.14
C ASN A 76 0.16 -3.27 -15.83
N LEU A 77 0.46 -2.26 -15.01
CA LEU A 77 -0.48 -1.19 -14.68
C LEU A 77 -0.78 -0.34 -15.92
N LEU A 78 0.25 0.09 -16.68
CA LEU A 78 0.09 0.87 -17.90
C LEU A 78 -0.72 0.13 -18.98
N GLY A 79 -0.64 -1.20 -19.00
CA GLY A 79 -1.45 -2.05 -19.88
C GLY A 79 -2.96 -1.90 -19.65
N LEU A 80 -3.40 -1.53 -18.44
CA LEU A 80 -4.80 -1.26 -18.12
C LEU A 80 -5.24 0.18 -18.40
N ILE A 81 -4.31 1.05 -18.78
CA ILE A 81 -4.57 2.48 -18.97
C ILE A 81 -4.64 2.78 -20.48
N PRO A 82 -5.68 3.50 -20.95
CA PRO A 82 -5.76 3.95 -22.33
C PRO A 82 -4.52 4.73 -22.74
N GLU A 83 -4.07 4.55 -23.98
CA GLU A 83 -2.81 5.13 -24.47
C GLU A 83 -2.70 6.65 -24.26
N ASN A 84 -3.82 7.35 -24.45
CA ASN A 84 -3.91 8.81 -24.24
C ASN A 84 -3.66 9.24 -22.78
N ASP A 85 -3.98 8.39 -21.80
CA ASP A 85 -3.86 8.70 -20.37
C ASP A 85 -2.48 8.26 -19.82
N ARG A 86 -1.75 7.36 -20.50
CA ARG A 86 -0.46 6.82 -20.03
C ARG A 86 0.59 7.90 -19.79
N LEU A 87 0.75 8.81 -20.74
CA LEU A 87 1.74 9.88 -20.65
C LEU A 87 1.42 10.86 -19.51
N HIS A 88 0.13 11.09 -19.25
CA HIS A 88 -0.30 11.92 -18.13
C HIS A 88 0.02 11.24 -16.78
N LEU A 89 -0.24 9.93 -16.66
CA LEU A 89 0.10 9.19 -15.45
C LEU A 89 1.62 9.16 -15.19
N LEU A 90 2.43 8.88 -16.21
CA LEU A 90 3.89 8.85 -16.08
C LEU A 90 4.46 10.21 -15.66
N LYS A 91 3.90 11.31 -16.18
CA LYS A 91 4.26 12.66 -15.72
C LYS A 91 3.90 12.88 -14.26
N ALA A 92 2.74 12.42 -13.81
CA ALA A 92 2.35 12.54 -12.41
C ALA A 92 3.28 11.73 -11.49
N TYR A 93 3.71 10.53 -11.90
CA TYR A 93 4.68 9.72 -11.15
C TYR A 93 6.03 10.44 -11.06
N SER A 94 6.53 10.98 -12.18
CA SER A 94 7.75 11.79 -12.20
C SER A 94 7.64 13.03 -11.31
N ASN A 95 6.51 13.73 -11.34
CA ASN A 95 6.28 14.90 -10.48
C ASN A 95 6.26 14.51 -9.00
N ALA A 96 5.61 13.40 -8.64
CA ALA A 96 5.56 12.92 -7.27
C ALA A 96 6.96 12.50 -6.75
N LEU A 97 7.82 12.01 -7.63
CA LEU A 97 9.23 11.71 -7.31
C LEU A 97 10.09 12.96 -7.14
N ASN A 98 9.67 14.12 -7.63
CA ASN A 98 10.42 15.37 -7.52
C ASN A 98 9.81 16.36 -6.50
N SER A 99 8.59 16.10 -6.05
CA SER A 99 7.84 16.94 -5.10
C SER A 99 7.93 16.41 -3.66
N PRO A 100 8.06 17.28 -2.65
CA PRO A 100 7.84 16.90 -1.25
C PRO A 100 6.34 16.72 -0.93
N ASP A 101 5.47 17.39 -1.68
CA ASP A 101 4.03 17.35 -1.48
C ASP A 101 3.37 16.19 -2.23
N PRO A 102 2.29 15.59 -1.68
CA PRO A 102 1.53 14.57 -2.36
C PRO A 102 0.92 15.08 -3.67
N ILE A 103 1.03 14.28 -4.73
CA ILE A 103 0.38 14.53 -6.02
C ILE A 103 -0.92 13.75 -6.09
N GLU A 104 -1.97 14.39 -6.61
CA GLU A 104 -3.23 13.75 -6.94
C GLU A 104 -3.45 13.78 -8.46
N ILE A 105 -3.95 12.67 -9.01
CA ILE A 105 -4.28 12.54 -10.42
C ILE A 105 -5.56 11.72 -10.57
N GLU A 106 -6.41 12.10 -11.51
CA GLU A 106 -7.51 11.26 -11.97
C GLU A 106 -7.23 10.75 -13.37
N HIS A 107 -7.41 9.46 -13.60
CA HIS A 107 -7.22 8.84 -14.91
C HIS A 107 -8.25 7.74 -15.17
N THR A 108 -8.31 7.29 -16.42
CA THR A 108 -9.24 6.25 -16.84
C THR A 108 -8.55 4.89 -16.82
N LEU A 109 -9.21 3.92 -16.21
CA LEU A 109 -8.83 2.51 -16.27
C LEU A 109 -9.74 1.78 -17.26
N ALA A 110 -9.15 1.06 -18.20
CA ALA A 110 -9.86 0.15 -19.10
C ALA A 110 -9.80 -1.27 -18.52
N LEU A 111 -10.96 -1.79 -18.10
CA LEU A 111 -11.07 -3.16 -17.63
C LEU A 111 -11.09 -4.13 -18.82
N ARG A 112 -10.72 -5.40 -18.56
CA ARG A 112 -10.71 -6.46 -19.58
C ARG A 112 -12.09 -6.75 -20.17
N ASP A 113 -13.15 -6.41 -19.45
CA ASP A 113 -14.55 -6.55 -19.89
C ASP A 113 -15.05 -5.37 -20.73
N GLY A 114 -14.18 -4.40 -21.06
CA GLY A 114 -14.49 -3.23 -21.87
C GLY A 114 -15.11 -2.06 -21.10
N ARG A 115 -15.42 -2.23 -19.81
CA ARG A 115 -15.88 -1.12 -18.98
C ARG A 115 -14.73 -0.18 -18.64
N GLN A 116 -15.06 1.09 -18.47
CA GLN A 116 -14.11 2.10 -17.99
C GLN A 116 -14.43 2.48 -16.55
N ARG A 117 -13.38 2.64 -15.73
CA ARG A 117 -13.47 3.23 -14.39
C ARG A 117 -12.70 4.54 -14.34
N LYS A 118 -13.23 5.52 -13.62
CA LYS A 118 -12.46 6.72 -13.25
C LYS A 118 -11.76 6.44 -11.93
N ILE A 119 -10.44 6.49 -11.96
CA ILE A 119 -9.61 6.20 -10.80
C ILE A 119 -8.96 7.50 -10.35
N ARG A 120 -9.11 7.81 -9.06
CA ARG A 120 -8.32 8.84 -8.39
C ARG A 120 -7.13 8.16 -7.72
N GLN A 121 -5.94 8.67 -7.98
CA GLN A 121 -4.73 8.30 -7.28
C GLN A 121 -4.16 9.48 -6.53
N ARG A 122 -3.74 9.25 -5.28
CA ARG A 122 -2.94 10.21 -4.51
C ARG A 122 -1.68 9.52 -4.04
N MET A 123 -0.53 10.12 -4.29
CA MET A 123 0.78 9.49 -4.12
C MET A 123 1.83 10.48 -3.63
N LEU A 124 2.85 9.96 -2.94
CA LEU A 124 3.96 10.73 -2.41
C LEU A 124 5.24 9.91 -2.40
N ARG A 125 6.37 10.59 -2.48
CA ARG A 125 7.70 9.98 -2.34
C ARG A 125 8.02 9.74 -0.87
N VAL A 126 8.53 8.57 -0.55
CA VAL A 126 9.14 8.22 0.73
C VAL A 126 10.63 8.11 0.50
N ALA A 127 11.40 8.97 1.18
CA ALA A 127 12.86 9.06 1.02
C ALA A 127 13.64 8.07 1.90
N ASP A 128 13.01 7.52 2.95
CA ASP A 128 13.65 6.71 3.99
C ASP A 128 13.00 5.33 4.12
N ALA A 129 12.96 4.55 3.04
CA ALA A 129 12.68 3.12 3.23
C ALA A 129 13.81 2.49 4.08
N ALA A 130 13.49 1.45 4.84
CA ALA A 130 14.45 0.82 5.77
C ALA A 130 15.73 0.31 5.09
N ASP A 131 15.71 0.11 3.78
CA ASP A 131 16.81 -0.31 2.91
C ASP A 131 17.51 0.86 2.18
N GLY A 132 17.06 2.09 2.38
CA GLY A 132 17.56 3.29 1.69
C GLY A 132 17.01 3.50 0.28
N SER A 133 16.11 2.63 -0.19
CA SER A 133 15.52 2.75 -1.53
C SER A 133 14.52 3.90 -1.61
N GLN A 134 14.47 4.57 -2.76
CA GLN A 134 13.40 5.53 -3.03
C GLN A 134 12.12 4.77 -3.37
N ARG A 135 11.03 5.13 -2.68
CA ARG A 135 9.73 4.52 -2.90
C ARG A 135 8.67 5.57 -3.19
N LEU A 136 7.73 5.20 -4.04
CA LEU A 136 6.53 5.97 -4.26
C LEU A 136 5.36 5.17 -3.67
N ILE A 137 4.68 5.73 -2.68
CA ILE A 137 3.50 5.11 -2.10
C ILE A 137 2.28 5.88 -2.55
N GLY A 138 1.15 5.20 -2.66
CA GLY A 138 -0.07 5.87 -3.04
C GLY A 138 -1.33 5.09 -2.71
N THR A 139 -2.43 5.75 -3.02
CA THR A 139 -3.78 5.24 -2.89
C THR A 139 -4.46 5.24 -4.26
N LEU A 140 -5.45 4.37 -4.41
CA LEU A 140 -6.33 4.20 -5.56
C LEU A 140 -7.76 4.21 -5.03
N GLN A 141 -8.63 5.00 -5.64
CA GLN A 141 -10.06 4.97 -5.36
C GLN A 141 -10.84 4.97 -6.68
N ASP A 142 -11.85 4.12 -6.78
CA ASP A 142 -12.82 4.18 -7.87
C ASP A 142 -13.82 5.31 -7.59
N VAL A 143 -13.79 6.34 -8.42
CA VAL A 143 -14.66 7.52 -8.32
C VAL A 143 -15.73 7.55 -9.41
N THR A 144 -15.93 6.43 -10.13
CA THR A 144 -16.92 6.32 -11.21
C THR A 144 -18.34 6.63 -10.72
N SER A 145 -18.71 6.12 -9.54
CA SER A 145 -20.03 6.33 -8.95
C SER A 145 -20.25 7.74 -8.42
N TYR A 146 -19.19 8.42 -7.95
CA TYR A 146 -19.28 9.76 -7.37
C TYR A 146 -19.56 10.87 -8.40
N LYS A 147 -19.26 10.63 -9.68
CA LYS A 147 -19.53 11.59 -10.78
C LYS A 147 -20.87 11.41 -11.46
N ALA A 148 -21.64 10.35 -11.15
CA ALA A 148 -22.97 10.15 -11.72
C ALA A 148 -24.05 11.04 -11.06
N THR A 149 -23.71 11.77 -9.98
CA THR A 149 -24.59 12.71 -9.29
C THR A 149 -23.94 14.09 -9.24
N SER A 150 -23.86 14.78 -10.38
CA SER A 150 -23.65 16.23 -10.39
C SER A 150 -24.13 16.85 -11.69
#